data_AF-A0A536XSC5-F1
#
_entry.id   AF-A0A536XSC5-F1
#
_cell.length_a   1.000
_cell.length_b   1.000
_cell.length_c   1.000
_cell.angle_alpha   90.00
_cell.angle_beta   90.00
_cell.angle_gamma   90.00
#
_symmetry.space_group_name_H-M   'P 1'
#
loop_
_entity.id
_entity.type
_entity.pdbx_description
1 polymer ?
#
loop_
_entity_poly.entity_id
_entity_poly.type
_entity_poly.pdbx_seq_one_letter_code
_entity_poly.pdbx_strand_id
1 'polypeptide(L)'
;MDTQISKGWKIASYIGCALVMLLLPFSPARGDAVSDWNAIAVRMTASSEHPRGAQDLAAVHVAMFEAMNFVEGKYVPRFLVRQPAPLGASGEAEAIGAAHHVLAQLYPGHKAYLDAALERSLAALPDWDAAYRAGIWGRHLGGNVYASALSAAGRPSNRARAPASGNPKLAQLLTSSGASGETWSSIAARSIEGRALQPIERARIYALVSLAASKVYSARRSG
;
A
#
# COMPACT_ATOMS: atom_id res chain seq x y z
N MET A 1 37.25 -45.92 -23.40
CA MET A 1 35.78 -46.14 -23.34
C MET A 1 35.14 -45.11 -22.39
N ASP A 2 35.70 -43.89 -22.32
CA ASP A 2 35.55 -43.01 -21.14
C ASP A 2 34.65 -41.78 -21.41
N THR A 3 34.15 -41.65 -22.64
CA THR A 3 33.31 -40.53 -23.09
C THR A 3 31.80 -40.77 -22.95
N GLN A 4 31.37 -42.00 -22.63
CA GLN A 4 29.95 -42.32 -22.41
C GLN A 4 29.51 -42.08 -20.96
N ILE A 5 30.40 -42.28 -19.97
CA ILE A 5 30.08 -42.13 -18.55
C ILE A 5 29.94 -40.65 -18.15
N SER A 6 30.69 -39.72 -18.77
CA SER A 6 30.61 -38.29 -18.45
C SER A 6 29.34 -37.58 -18.95
N LYS A 7 28.63 -38.17 -19.92
CA LYS A 7 27.37 -37.61 -20.47
C LYS A 7 26.17 -37.96 -19.59
N GLY A 8 26.12 -39.17 -19.03
CA GLY A 8 25.02 -39.63 -18.18
C GLY A 8 24.85 -38.79 -16.92
N TRP A 9 25.95 -38.37 -16.29
CA TRP A 9 25.90 -37.54 -15.08
C TRP A 9 25.34 -36.14 -15.36
N LYS A 10 25.69 -35.52 -16.49
CA LYS A 10 25.15 -34.20 -16.86
C LYS A 10 23.65 -34.25 -17.11
N ILE A 11 23.18 -35.30 -17.80
CA ILE A 11 21.74 -35.48 -18.09
C ILE A 11 20.95 -35.76 -16.81
N ALA A 12 21.48 -36.59 -15.90
CA ALA A 12 20.86 -36.83 -14.59
C ALA A 12 20.79 -35.55 -13.73
N SER A 13 21.80 -34.68 -13.82
CA SER A 13 21.83 -33.38 -13.12
C SER A 13 20.82 -32.37 -13.69
N TYR A 14 20.59 -32.36 -15.01
CA TYR A 14 19.59 -31.50 -15.65
C TYR A 14 18.16 -31.94 -15.33
N ILE A 15 17.90 -33.25 -15.29
CA ILE A 15 16.58 -33.79 -14.94
C ILE A 15 16.25 -33.49 -13.47
N GLY A 16 17.24 -33.58 -12.57
CA GLY A 16 17.08 -33.19 -11.15
C GLY A 16 16.73 -31.71 -10.97
N CYS A 17 17.40 -30.79 -11.68
CA CYS A 17 17.08 -29.36 -11.62
C CYS A 17 15.71 -29.02 -12.21
N ALA A 18 15.29 -29.69 -13.28
CA ALA A 18 13.97 -29.48 -13.88
C ALA A 18 12.83 -29.98 -12.97
N LEU A 19 13.04 -31.09 -12.24
CA LEU A 19 12.05 -31.63 -11.30
C LEU A 19 11.93 -30.78 -10.03
N VAL A 20 13.03 -30.19 -9.55
CA VAL A 20 13.02 -29.23 -8.42
C VAL A 20 12.37 -27.90 -8.80
N MET A 21 12.52 -27.43 -10.05
CA MET A 21 11.79 -26.25 -10.53
C MET A 21 10.29 -26.50 -10.72
N LEU A 22 9.87 -27.74 -11.02
CA LEU A 22 8.46 -28.12 -11.19
C LEU A 22 7.74 -28.35 -9.85
N LEU A 23 8.48 -28.55 -8.76
CA LEU A 23 7.95 -28.71 -7.39
C LEU A 23 7.99 -27.41 -6.57
N LEU A 24 8.47 -26.30 -7.15
CA LEU A 24 8.24 -24.99 -6.54
C LEU A 24 6.73 -24.73 -6.60
N PRO A 25 6.06 -24.53 -5.45
CA PRO A 25 4.67 -24.08 -5.49
C PRO A 25 4.67 -22.80 -6.31
N PHE A 26 3.96 -22.83 -7.44
CA PHE A 26 3.54 -21.62 -8.11
C PHE A 26 2.52 -21.00 -7.16
N SER A 27 3.01 -20.33 -6.11
CA SER A 27 2.17 -19.50 -5.29
C SER A 27 1.57 -18.50 -6.26
N PRO A 28 0.25 -18.56 -6.55
CA PRO A 28 -0.36 -17.48 -7.30
C PRO A 28 0.07 -16.21 -6.58
N ALA A 29 0.57 -15.22 -7.33
CA ALA A 29 0.90 -13.92 -6.78
C ALA A 29 -0.41 -13.37 -6.20
N ARG A 30 -0.63 -13.66 -4.93
CA ARG A 30 -1.75 -13.18 -4.17
C ARG A 30 -1.65 -11.67 -4.27
N GLY A 31 -2.71 -11.01 -4.76
CA GLY A 31 -2.83 -9.57 -4.60
C GLY A 31 -2.52 -9.29 -3.14
N ASP A 32 -1.45 -8.54 -2.87
CA ASP A 32 -1.13 -8.26 -1.49
C ASP A 32 -2.19 -7.32 -0.93
N ALA A 33 -2.33 -7.31 0.40
CA ALA A 33 -3.39 -6.55 1.07
C ALA A 33 -3.46 -5.08 0.60
N VAL A 34 -2.31 -4.47 0.31
CA VAL A 34 -2.21 -3.10 -0.16
C VAL A 34 -2.85 -2.91 -1.54
N SER A 35 -2.63 -3.86 -2.45
CA SER A 35 -3.18 -3.80 -3.82
C SER A 35 -4.70 -3.99 -3.83
N ASP A 36 -5.21 -4.93 -3.03
CA ASP A 36 -6.65 -5.20 -2.89
C ASP A 36 -7.37 -3.98 -2.30
N TRP A 37 -6.82 -3.39 -1.25
CA TRP A 37 -7.40 -2.20 -0.61
C TRP A 37 -7.24 -0.93 -1.44
N ASN A 38 -6.21 -0.81 -2.28
CA ASN A 38 -6.14 0.24 -3.30
C ASN A 38 -7.29 0.10 -4.32
N ALA A 39 -7.60 -1.12 -4.81
CA ALA A 39 -8.71 -1.32 -5.73
C ALA A 39 -10.07 -0.94 -5.11
N ILE A 40 -10.27 -1.31 -3.84
CA ILE A 40 -11.46 -0.90 -3.07
C ILE A 40 -11.51 0.63 -2.94
N ALA A 41 -10.40 1.27 -2.56
CA ALA A 41 -10.34 2.72 -2.37
C ALA A 41 -10.61 3.48 -3.68
N VAL A 42 -10.01 3.05 -4.80
CA VAL A 42 -10.27 3.62 -6.12
C VAL A 42 -11.76 3.54 -6.45
N ARG A 43 -12.40 2.38 -6.25
CA ARG A 43 -13.83 2.21 -6.49
C ARG A 43 -14.68 3.19 -5.67
N MET A 44 -14.36 3.38 -4.38
CA MET A 44 -15.07 4.33 -3.52
C MET A 44 -14.92 5.77 -4.02
N THR A 45 -13.68 6.17 -4.33
CA THR A 45 -13.38 7.54 -4.77
C THR A 45 -13.96 7.87 -6.15
N ALA A 46 -14.05 6.88 -7.05
CA ALA A 46 -14.63 7.01 -8.39
C ALA A 46 -16.15 7.18 -8.35
N SER A 47 -16.82 6.49 -7.40
CA SER A 47 -18.28 6.56 -7.22
C SER A 47 -18.77 7.84 -6.53
N SER A 48 -17.86 8.64 -5.99
CA SER A 48 -18.20 9.84 -5.23
C SER A 48 -18.16 11.08 -6.13
N GLU A 49 -19.23 11.87 -6.17
CA GLU A 49 -19.21 13.25 -6.73
C GLU A 49 -18.30 14.21 -5.92
N HIS A 50 -17.45 13.67 -5.04
CA HIS A 50 -16.59 14.43 -4.15
C HIS A 50 -15.37 14.97 -4.91
N PRO A 51 -15.15 16.30 -4.95
CA PRO A 51 -13.97 16.92 -5.58
C PRO A 51 -12.66 16.66 -4.81
N ARG A 52 -12.64 15.66 -3.92
CA ARG A 52 -11.56 15.27 -3.01
C ARG A 52 -11.06 13.83 -3.16
N GLY A 53 -11.55 13.06 -4.14
CA GLY A 53 -11.17 11.64 -4.31
C GLY A 53 -9.65 11.37 -4.34
N ALA A 54 -8.85 12.28 -4.89
CA ALA A 54 -7.38 12.16 -4.86
C ALA A 54 -6.78 12.33 -3.45
N GLN A 55 -7.35 13.19 -2.61
CA GLN A 55 -6.92 13.38 -1.22
C GLN A 55 -7.37 12.21 -0.34
N ASP A 56 -8.58 11.72 -0.57
CA ASP A 56 -9.15 10.56 0.12
C ASP A 56 -8.29 9.32 -0.14
N LEU A 57 -7.95 9.07 -1.41
CA LEU A 57 -7.04 7.98 -1.78
C LEU A 57 -5.64 8.13 -1.14
N ALA A 58 -5.13 9.36 -1.07
CA ALA A 58 -3.86 9.63 -0.40
C ALA A 58 -3.91 9.35 1.11
N ALA A 59 -5.00 9.69 1.78
CA ALA A 59 -5.19 9.41 3.20
C ALA A 59 -5.17 7.90 3.47
N VAL A 60 -5.84 7.12 2.62
CA VAL A 60 -5.88 5.65 2.73
C VAL A 60 -4.48 5.05 2.56
N HIS A 61 -3.74 5.44 1.52
CA HIS A 61 -2.39 4.92 1.29
C HIS A 61 -1.40 5.27 2.41
N VAL A 62 -1.48 6.49 2.94
CA VAL A 62 -0.64 6.92 4.06
C VAL A 62 -0.98 6.13 5.32
N ALA A 63 -2.27 5.89 5.61
CA ALA A 63 -2.68 5.11 6.76
C ALA A 63 -2.21 3.65 6.69
N MET A 64 -2.36 3.00 5.54
CA MET A 64 -1.82 1.65 5.33
C MET A 64 -0.31 1.59 5.55
N PHE A 65 0.44 2.50 4.92
CA PHE A 65 1.89 2.53 5.05
C PHE A 65 2.36 2.78 6.48
N GLU A 66 1.78 3.76 7.18
CA GLU A 66 2.16 4.06 8.56
C GLU A 66 1.83 2.90 9.51
N ALA A 67 0.70 2.22 9.32
CA ALA A 67 0.34 1.05 10.13
C ALA A 67 1.31 -0.12 9.95
N MET A 68 1.67 -0.45 8.70
CA MET A 68 2.70 -1.46 8.41
C MET A 68 4.05 -1.06 9.01
N ASN A 69 4.44 0.19 8.81
CA ASN A 69 5.71 0.69 9.29
C ASN A 69 5.80 0.74 10.82
N PHE A 70 4.67 0.93 11.51
CA PHE A 70 4.61 0.91 12.96
C PHE A 70 4.97 -0.48 13.52
N VAL A 71 4.49 -1.56 12.90
CA VAL A 71 4.76 -2.93 13.37
C VAL A 71 6.08 -3.49 12.84
N GLU A 72 6.49 -3.11 11.63
CA GLU A 72 7.73 -3.60 11.01
C GLU A 72 8.97 -2.75 11.36
N GLY A 73 8.80 -1.48 11.69
CA GLY A 73 9.89 -0.57 12.08
C GLY A 73 10.92 -0.25 11.00
N LYS A 74 10.62 -0.52 9.72
CA LYS A 74 11.58 -0.48 8.59
C LYS A 74 11.92 0.93 8.10
N TYR A 75 10.99 1.88 8.24
CA TYR A 75 11.11 3.26 7.75
C TYR A 75 10.86 4.28 8.86
N VAL A 76 11.21 5.54 8.61
CA VAL A 76 10.94 6.65 9.53
C VAL A 76 9.44 6.99 9.47
N PRO A 77 8.68 6.84 10.57
CA PRO A 77 7.25 7.16 10.58
C PRO A 77 7.03 8.67 10.54
N ARG A 78 5.91 9.09 9.96
CA ARG A 78 5.57 10.50 9.76
C ARG A 78 4.43 10.98 10.66
N PHE A 79 3.50 10.10 10.98
CA PHE A 79 2.29 10.42 11.76
C PHE A 79 2.20 9.60 13.03
N LEU A 80 2.82 8.42 13.06
CA LEU A 80 2.87 7.57 14.24
C LEU A 80 4.22 7.68 14.96
N VAL A 81 4.22 7.31 16.25
CA VAL A 81 5.46 7.18 17.03
C VAL A 81 6.23 5.94 16.58
N ARG A 82 7.57 6.07 16.50
CA ARG A 82 8.44 4.92 16.21
C ARG A 82 8.48 3.99 17.42
N GLN A 83 8.16 2.71 17.22
CA GLN A 83 8.32 1.69 18.25
C GLN A 83 9.80 1.42 18.55
N PRO A 84 10.17 1.09 19.81
CA PRO A 84 11.55 0.74 20.18
C PRO A 84 12.06 -0.52 19.46
N ALA A 85 11.17 -1.45 19.13
CA ALA A 85 11.44 -2.67 18.37
C ALA A 85 10.22 -3.05 17.51
N PRO A 86 10.41 -3.82 16.42
CA PRO A 86 9.31 -4.38 15.66
C PRO A 86 8.43 -5.27 16.55
N LEU A 87 7.11 -5.16 16.38
CA LEU A 87 6.14 -5.93 17.16
C LEU A 87 5.92 -7.35 16.60
N GLY A 88 6.43 -7.63 15.40
CA GLY A 88 6.29 -8.93 14.73
C GLY A 88 4.85 -9.29 14.34
N ALA A 89 3.91 -8.34 14.44
CA ALA A 89 2.54 -8.50 14.00
C ALA A 89 2.43 -8.46 12.46
N SER A 90 1.35 -9.02 11.91
CA SER A 90 1.10 -9.02 10.46
C SER A 90 0.87 -7.59 9.96
N GLY A 91 1.90 -6.99 9.33
CA GLY A 91 1.79 -5.67 8.71
C GLY A 91 0.65 -5.59 7.70
N GLU A 92 0.39 -6.68 6.96
CA GLU A 92 -0.76 -6.73 6.04
C GLU A 92 -2.10 -6.61 6.74
N ALA A 93 -2.30 -7.29 7.88
CA ALA A 93 -3.53 -7.18 8.66
C ALA A 93 -3.73 -5.77 9.25
N GLU A 94 -2.64 -5.15 9.71
CA GLU A 94 -2.64 -3.77 10.20
C GLU A 94 -3.02 -2.78 9.07
N ALA A 95 -2.48 -2.99 7.87
CA ALA A 95 -2.83 -2.20 6.68
C ALA A 95 -4.31 -2.34 6.33
N ILE A 96 -4.84 -3.56 6.32
CA ILE A 96 -6.26 -3.86 6.07
C ILE A 96 -7.15 -3.07 7.05
N GLY A 97 -6.84 -3.16 8.35
CA GLY A 97 -7.56 -2.41 9.39
C GLY A 97 -7.48 -0.89 9.18
N ALA A 98 -6.29 -0.38 8.89
CA ALA A 98 -6.08 1.05 8.68
C ALA A 98 -6.86 1.59 7.47
N ALA A 99 -6.83 0.86 6.35
CA ALA A 99 -7.57 1.22 5.14
C ALA A 99 -9.08 1.23 5.38
N HIS A 100 -9.59 0.18 6.04
CA HIS A 100 -11.00 0.08 6.41
C HIS A 100 -11.45 1.28 7.24
N HIS A 101 -10.70 1.61 8.30
CA HIS A 101 -11.07 2.71 9.19
C HIS A 101 -11.17 4.03 8.43
N VAL A 102 -10.16 4.38 7.64
CA VAL A 102 -10.14 5.65 6.89
C VAL A 102 -11.29 5.70 5.87
N LEU A 103 -11.51 4.63 5.11
CA LEU A 103 -12.60 4.59 4.13
C LEU A 103 -13.98 4.64 4.79
N ALA A 104 -14.18 3.99 5.93
CA ALA A 104 -15.45 4.01 6.65
C ALA A 104 -15.76 5.40 7.22
N GLN A 105 -14.74 6.16 7.61
CA GLN A 105 -14.89 7.55 8.04
C GLN A 105 -15.20 8.50 6.88
N LEU A 106 -14.59 8.28 5.71
CA LEU A 106 -14.79 9.10 4.52
C LEU A 106 -16.11 8.80 3.80
N TYR A 107 -16.54 7.54 3.79
CA TYR A 107 -17.70 7.04 3.05
C TYR A 107 -18.65 6.24 3.96
N PRO A 108 -19.30 6.88 4.95
CA PRO A 108 -20.13 6.20 5.94
C PRO A 108 -21.30 5.40 5.31
N GLY A 109 -21.84 5.86 4.17
CA GLY A 109 -22.89 5.13 3.43
C GLY A 109 -22.44 3.78 2.85
N HIS A 110 -21.12 3.53 2.76
CA HIS A 110 -20.55 2.29 2.25
C HIS A 110 -20.02 1.38 3.37
N LYS A 111 -20.27 1.70 4.64
CA LYS A 111 -19.69 1.00 5.78
C LYS A 111 -19.94 -0.51 5.75
N ALA A 112 -21.17 -0.95 5.47
CA ALA A 112 -21.50 -2.38 5.43
C ALA A 112 -20.68 -3.14 4.36
N TYR A 113 -20.47 -2.52 3.18
CA TYR A 113 -19.61 -3.09 2.15
C TYR A 113 -18.15 -3.17 2.60
N LEU A 114 -17.66 -2.10 3.27
CA LEU A 114 -16.28 -2.04 3.77
C LEU A 114 -16.06 -3.06 4.90
N ASP A 115 -17.02 -3.24 5.81
CA ASP A 115 -16.98 -4.25 6.87
C ASP A 115 -16.87 -5.67 6.28
N ALA A 116 -17.66 -5.99 5.26
CA ALA A 116 -17.58 -7.27 4.57
C ALA A 116 -16.24 -7.47 3.83
N ALA A 117 -15.67 -6.39 3.28
CA ALA A 117 -14.35 -6.43 2.64
C ALA A 117 -13.22 -6.64 3.67
N LEU A 118 -13.33 -6.04 4.86
CA LEU A 118 -12.44 -6.24 6.01
C LEU A 118 -12.43 -7.71 6.44
N GLU A 119 -13.60 -8.28 6.71
CA GLU A 119 -13.73 -9.68 7.14
C GLU A 119 -13.15 -10.64 6.10
N ARG A 120 -13.48 -10.45 4.82
CA ARG A 120 -12.93 -11.27 3.72
C ARG A 120 -11.40 -11.15 3.62
N SER A 121 -10.85 -9.95 3.74
CA SER A 121 -9.41 -9.72 3.61
C SER A 121 -8.63 -10.38 4.76
N LEU A 122 -9.12 -10.24 6.00
CA LEU A 122 -8.50 -10.86 7.17
C LEU A 122 -8.63 -12.39 7.12
N ALA A 123 -9.78 -12.91 6.69
CA ALA A 123 -10.01 -14.35 6.58
C ALA A 123 -9.15 -15.04 5.53
N ALA A 124 -8.62 -14.29 4.56
CA ALA A 124 -7.69 -14.85 3.61
C ALA A 124 -6.30 -15.09 4.24
N LEU A 125 -5.92 -14.39 5.31
CA LEU A 125 -4.58 -14.52 5.91
C LEU A 125 -4.40 -15.87 6.64
N PRO A 126 -3.16 -16.41 6.74
CA PRO A 126 -2.93 -17.79 7.22
C PRO A 126 -3.35 -18.07 8.67
N ASP A 127 -3.22 -17.09 9.55
CA ASP A 127 -3.62 -17.17 10.96
C ASP A 127 -4.74 -16.15 11.19
N TRP A 128 -5.98 -16.64 11.27
CA TRP A 128 -7.16 -15.79 11.42
C TRP A 128 -7.15 -15.03 12.75
N ASP A 129 -6.78 -15.66 13.87
CA ASP A 129 -6.80 -15.02 15.19
C ASP A 129 -5.76 -13.90 15.28
N ALA A 130 -4.54 -14.15 14.77
CA ALA A 130 -3.51 -13.13 14.68
C ALA A 130 -3.92 -12.00 13.73
N ALA A 131 -4.46 -12.35 12.55
CA ALA A 131 -4.95 -11.37 11.58
C ALA A 131 -6.10 -10.51 12.14
N TYR A 132 -7.05 -11.12 12.85
CA TYR A 132 -8.18 -10.42 13.45
C TYR A 132 -7.72 -9.41 14.51
N ARG A 133 -6.83 -9.81 15.41
CA ARG A 133 -6.24 -8.91 16.43
C ARG A 133 -5.44 -7.77 15.80
N ALA A 134 -4.59 -8.08 14.82
CA ALA A 134 -3.83 -7.07 14.07
C ALA A 134 -4.75 -6.14 13.27
N GLY A 135 -5.86 -6.65 12.73
CA GLY A 135 -6.88 -5.85 12.05
C GLY A 135 -7.60 -4.88 12.98
N ILE A 136 -7.84 -5.25 14.25
CA ILE A 136 -8.35 -4.33 15.27
C ILE A 136 -7.34 -3.21 15.53
N TRP A 137 -6.08 -3.56 15.75
CA TRP A 137 -5.03 -2.60 16.01
C TRP A 137 -4.79 -1.66 14.82
N GLY A 138 -4.84 -2.20 13.61
CA GLY A 138 -4.73 -1.46 12.36
C GLY A 138 -5.78 -0.37 12.23
N ARG A 139 -7.02 -0.64 12.65
CA ARG A 139 -8.08 0.39 12.68
C ARG A 139 -7.74 1.52 13.64
N HIS A 140 -7.18 1.22 14.81
CA HIS A 140 -6.73 2.25 15.76
C HIS A 140 -5.58 3.09 15.18
N LEU A 141 -4.59 2.45 14.55
CA LEU A 141 -3.48 3.15 13.88
C LEU A 141 -3.98 4.02 12.73
N GLY A 142 -4.89 3.52 11.90
CA GLY A 142 -5.53 4.28 10.83
C GLY A 142 -6.28 5.51 11.35
N GLY A 143 -7.00 5.39 12.45
CA GLY A 143 -7.67 6.51 13.12
C GLY A 143 -6.68 7.59 13.61
N ASN A 144 -5.56 7.17 14.20
CA ASN A 144 -4.51 8.09 14.64
C ASN A 144 -3.88 8.86 13.47
N VAL A 145 -3.61 8.16 12.36
CA VAL A 145 -3.09 8.79 11.13
C VAL A 145 -4.11 9.77 10.55
N TYR A 146 -5.38 9.37 10.45
CA TYR A 146 -6.46 10.21 9.94
C TYR A 146 -6.62 11.50 10.77
N ALA A 147 -6.67 11.37 12.10
CA ALA A 147 -6.78 12.51 13.01
C ALA A 147 -5.55 13.45 12.93
N SER A 148 -4.34 12.88 12.84
CA SER A 148 -3.09 13.64 12.74
C SER A 148 -2.99 14.38 11.41
N ALA A 149 -3.43 13.75 10.31
CA ALA A 149 -3.46 14.37 8.98
C ALA A 149 -4.46 15.53 8.92
N LEU A 150 -5.65 15.39 9.51
CA LEU A 150 -6.64 16.46 9.63
C LEU A 150 -6.09 17.65 10.42
N SER A 151 -5.44 17.38 11.55
CA SER A 151 -4.81 18.39 12.41
C SER A 151 -3.66 19.13 11.69
N ALA A 152 -2.92 18.44 10.83
CA ALA A 152 -1.87 19.04 10.02
C ALA A 152 -2.41 19.93 8.87
N ALA A 153 -3.58 19.59 8.32
CA ALA A 153 -4.24 20.37 7.26
C ALA A 153 -4.87 21.67 7.79
N GLY A 154 -5.25 21.73 9.06
CA GLY A 154 -5.76 22.94 9.73
C GLY A 154 -4.68 23.97 10.12
N ARG A 155 -3.39 23.63 9.98
CA ARG A 155 -2.29 24.58 10.27
C ARG A 155 -1.96 25.41 9.02
N PRO A 156 -2.02 26.76 9.06
CA PRO A 156 -1.52 27.58 7.97
C PRO A 156 -0.04 27.27 7.76
N SER A 157 0.30 26.69 6.62
CA SER A 157 1.65 26.22 6.38
C SER A 157 2.57 27.39 6.01
N ASN A 158 3.45 27.79 6.93
CA ASN A 158 4.62 28.64 6.62
C ASN A 158 5.70 27.87 5.80
N ARG A 159 5.26 26.83 5.08
CA ARG A 159 6.07 25.72 4.55
C ARG A 159 6.15 25.75 3.01
N ALA A 160 5.65 26.80 2.38
CA ALA A 160 5.87 27.11 0.95
C ALA A 160 7.37 27.28 0.59
N ARG A 161 8.29 27.25 1.57
CA ARG A 161 9.73 27.46 1.40
C ARG A 161 10.62 26.24 1.68
N ALA A 162 10.07 25.05 1.92
CA ALA A 162 10.89 23.84 2.02
C ALA A 162 11.09 23.24 0.62
N PRO A 163 12.33 23.05 0.13
CA PRO A 163 12.55 22.37 -1.14
C PRO A 163 11.99 20.95 -1.04
N ALA A 164 11.15 20.59 -2.01
CA ALA A 164 10.54 19.29 -2.08
C ALA A 164 11.66 18.22 -2.09
N SER A 165 11.78 17.43 -1.02
CA SER A 165 12.60 16.22 -1.00
C SER A 165 11.97 15.08 -1.84
N GLY A 166 11.18 15.43 -2.85
CA GLY A 166 10.50 14.50 -3.75
C GLY A 166 11.21 14.47 -5.09
N ASN A 167 11.26 13.29 -5.71
CA ASN A 167 11.87 13.11 -7.03
C ASN A 167 11.21 14.07 -8.05
N PRO A 168 11.96 15.05 -8.61
CA PRO A 168 11.40 16.09 -9.47
C PRO A 168 10.85 15.50 -10.79
N LYS A 169 11.42 14.39 -11.26
CA LYS A 169 10.93 13.67 -12.44
C LYS A 169 9.56 13.06 -12.21
N LEU A 170 9.31 12.58 -10.98
CA LEU A 170 8.00 12.09 -10.58
C LEU A 170 7.02 13.26 -10.52
N ALA A 171 7.36 14.38 -9.86
CA ALA A 171 6.51 15.57 -9.83
C ALA A 171 6.15 16.11 -11.23
N GLN A 172 7.07 16.03 -12.19
CA GLN A 172 6.88 16.48 -13.57
C GLN A 172 5.97 15.53 -14.37
N LEU A 173 6.16 14.21 -14.22
CA LEU A 173 5.21 13.21 -14.71
C LEU A 173 3.83 13.39 -14.06
N LEU A 174 3.81 13.79 -12.77
CA LEU A 174 2.64 14.13 -11.96
C LEU A 174 1.91 15.42 -12.39
N THR A 175 2.49 16.22 -13.29
CA THR A 175 1.89 17.48 -13.75
C THR A 175 1.46 17.40 -15.21
N SER A 176 2.15 16.58 -16.02
CA SER A 176 1.89 16.42 -17.44
C SER A 176 0.68 15.55 -17.78
N SER A 177 0.20 14.68 -16.89
CA SER A 177 -0.90 13.75 -17.22
C SER A 177 -2.33 14.24 -16.92
N GLY A 178 -2.52 15.46 -16.39
CA GLY A 178 -3.86 16.01 -16.13
C GLY A 178 -4.69 15.24 -15.07
N ALA A 179 -4.01 14.48 -14.22
CA ALA A 179 -4.61 13.39 -13.47
C ALA A 179 -5.70 13.72 -12.45
N SER A 180 -6.82 13.03 -12.62
CA SER A 180 -7.72 12.61 -11.55
C SER A 180 -7.02 11.62 -10.58
N GLY A 181 -7.62 11.35 -9.42
CA GLY A 181 -7.09 10.35 -8.46
C GLY A 181 -6.84 8.97 -9.09
N GLU A 182 -7.65 8.59 -10.07
CA GLU A 182 -7.55 7.36 -10.85
C GLU A 182 -6.31 7.32 -11.77
N THR A 183 -5.90 8.47 -12.29
CA THR A 183 -4.79 8.53 -13.26
C THR A 183 -3.44 8.29 -12.56
N TRP A 184 -3.25 8.78 -11.33
CA TRP A 184 -2.02 8.50 -10.57
C TRP A 184 -1.98 7.12 -9.92
N SER A 185 -3.12 6.59 -9.47
CA SER A 185 -3.17 5.22 -8.95
C SER A 185 -2.74 4.22 -10.02
N SER A 186 -3.16 4.43 -11.28
CA SER A 186 -2.73 3.63 -12.42
C SER A 186 -1.21 3.73 -12.68
N ILE A 187 -0.60 4.90 -12.45
CA ILE A 187 0.84 5.12 -12.60
C ILE A 187 1.63 4.43 -11.48
N ALA A 188 1.13 4.50 -10.24
CA ALA A 188 1.70 3.75 -9.12
C ALA A 188 1.62 2.24 -9.39
N ALA A 189 0.44 1.74 -9.77
CA ALA A 189 0.23 0.33 -10.09
C ALA A 189 1.18 -0.16 -11.20
N ARG A 190 1.29 0.57 -12.32
CA ARG A 190 2.25 0.25 -13.40
C ARG A 190 3.71 0.29 -12.94
N SER A 191 4.05 1.15 -11.99
CA SER A 191 5.43 1.24 -11.45
C SER A 191 5.79 0.05 -10.54
N ILE A 192 4.78 -0.65 -10.05
CA ILE A 192 4.86 -1.81 -9.17
C ILE A 192 4.75 -3.12 -9.97
N GLU A 193 4.04 -3.09 -11.09
CA GLU A 193 3.80 -4.24 -11.96
C GLU A 193 5.11 -4.93 -12.40
N GLY A 194 5.12 -6.27 -12.29
CA GLY A 194 6.29 -7.09 -12.61
C GLY A 194 7.43 -7.05 -11.59
N ARG A 195 7.30 -6.30 -10.48
CA ARG A 195 8.31 -6.25 -9.41
C ARG A 195 7.94 -7.15 -8.23
N ALA A 196 8.88 -7.99 -7.82
CA ALA A 196 8.77 -8.76 -6.57
C ALA A 196 9.05 -7.86 -5.35
N LEU A 197 8.08 -6.99 -5.03
CA LEU A 197 8.13 -6.10 -3.87
C LEU A 197 7.47 -6.74 -2.66
N GLN A 198 8.05 -6.49 -1.48
CA GLN A 198 7.39 -6.78 -0.21
C GLN A 198 6.15 -5.87 -0.03
N PRO A 199 5.11 -6.31 0.70
CA PRO A 199 3.91 -5.50 0.90
C PRO A 199 4.18 -4.07 1.41
N ILE A 200 5.09 -3.90 2.38
CA ILE A 200 5.44 -2.57 2.91
C ILE A 200 6.11 -1.66 1.86
N GLU A 201 6.86 -2.23 0.92
CA GLU A 201 7.50 -1.47 -0.15
C GLU A 201 6.48 -0.96 -1.15
N ARG A 202 5.47 -1.79 -1.44
CA ARG A 202 4.31 -1.41 -2.26
C ARG A 202 3.52 -0.29 -1.58
N ALA A 203 3.21 -0.43 -0.29
CA ALA A 203 2.53 0.60 0.50
C ALA A 203 3.28 1.93 0.49
N ARG A 204 4.61 1.88 0.64
CA ARG A 204 5.47 3.07 0.59
C ARG A 204 5.39 3.77 -0.77
N ILE A 205 5.43 3.02 -1.87
CA ILE A 205 5.32 3.60 -3.22
C ILE A 205 3.97 4.29 -3.39
N TYR A 206 2.86 3.61 -3.05
CA TYR A 206 1.53 4.21 -3.10
C TYR A 206 1.45 5.49 -2.25
N ALA A 207 1.92 5.45 -1.01
CA ALA A 207 1.91 6.62 -0.12
C ALA A 207 2.72 7.80 -0.67
N LEU A 208 3.94 7.56 -1.18
CA LEU A 208 4.80 8.61 -1.73
C LEU A 208 4.22 9.23 -3.00
N VAL A 209 3.70 8.41 -3.92
CA VAL A 209 3.08 8.87 -5.16
C VAL A 209 1.83 9.70 -4.84
N SER A 210 0.96 9.20 -3.95
CA SER A 210 -0.28 9.89 -3.58
C SER A 210 -0.02 11.20 -2.83
N LEU A 211 0.99 11.27 -1.96
CA LEU A 211 1.38 12.52 -1.30
C LEU A 211 1.89 13.58 -2.30
N ALA A 212 2.67 13.16 -3.29
CA ALA A 212 3.17 14.06 -4.33
C ALA A 212 2.02 14.57 -5.22
N ALA A 213 1.09 13.68 -5.61
CA ALA A 213 -0.10 14.03 -6.40
C ALA A 213 -1.04 14.99 -5.65
N SER A 214 -1.30 14.71 -4.37
CA SER A 214 -2.17 15.54 -3.51
C SER A 214 -1.66 16.98 -3.40
N LYS A 215 -0.34 17.18 -3.28
CA LYS A 215 0.28 18.51 -3.28
C LYS A 215 0.04 19.27 -4.59
N VAL A 216 0.23 18.61 -5.73
CA VAL A 216 -0.02 19.21 -7.06
C VAL A 216 -1.49 19.64 -7.20
N TYR A 217 -2.41 18.79 -6.75
CA TYR A 217 -3.85 19.10 -6.79
C TYR A 217 -4.24 20.25 -5.86
N SER A 218 -3.65 20.32 -4.66
CA SER A 218 -3.89 21.42 -3.72
C SER A 218 -3.43 22.78 -4.28
N ALA A 219 -2.32 22.82 -5.03
CA ALA A 219 -1.79 24.05 -5.61
C ALA A 219 -2.66 24.60 -6.77
N ARG A 220 -3.32 23.72 -7.54
CA ARG A 220 -4.22 24.14 -8.63
C ARG A 220 -5.54 24.73 -8.14
N ARG A 221 -5.96 24.44 -6.91
CA ARG A 221 -7.21 24.98 -6.33
C ARG A 221 -7.04 26.37 -5.73
N SER A 222 -5.82 26.79 -5.43
CA SER A 222 -5.50 28.05 -4.78
C SER A 222 -5.10 29.19 -5.73
N GLY A 223 -5.11 28.95 -7.04
CA GLY A 223 -4.86 29.96 -8.08
C GLY A 223 -6.05 30.05 -9.02
#